data_AF-A0A4U0V9F8-F1
#
_entry.id   AF-A0A4U0V9F8-F1
#
_cell.length_a   1.000
_cell.length_b   1.000
_cell.length_c   1.000
_cell.angle_alpha   90.00
_cell.angle_beta   90.00
_cell.angle_gamma   90.00
#
_symmetry.space_group_name_H-M   'P 1'
#
loop_
_entity.id
_entity.type
_entity.pdbx_description
1 polymer ?
#
loop_
_entity_poly.entity_id
_entity_poly.type
_entity_poly.pdbx_seq_one_letter_code
_entity_poly.pdbx_strand_id
1 'polypeptide(L)'
;MTVGEILQQGVEPRWEAFRKTFEVFDALKTGTDSEPRGRGLLEQLIFEKRQSAVLHSGAYHQLGRSIRCMILDEGHLIKNEKSSTYDALRSINARFVFTLTGALLVNRWMDAFKPISFLKNHPFDTREKFSRALSRGDVNSQIAEPSATKENRLVKFLQGVSRGRHER
;
A
#
# COMPACT_ATOMS: atom_id res chain seq x y z
N MET A 1 -24.70 -16.22 -6.83
CA MET A 1 -24.62 -14.93 -6.13
C MET A 1 -24.09 -13.89 -7.10
N THR A 2 -24.89 -12.90 -7.42
CA THR A 2 -24.52 -11.77 -8.26
C THR A 2 -23.79 -10.71 -7.42
N VAL A 3 -22.98 -9.86 -8.06
CA VAL A 3 -22.20 -8.80 -7.39
C VAL A 3 -23.09 -7.82 -6.62
N GLY A 4 -24.35 -7.64 -7.05
CA GLY A 4 -25.34 -6.81 -6.35
C GLY A 4 -25.80 -7.37 -5.00
N GLU A 5 -25.92 -8.70 -4.89
CA GLU A 5 -26.33 -9.39 -3.65
C GLU A 5 -25.24 -9.33 -2.57
N ILE A 6 -23.97 -9.38 -2.99
CA ILE A 6 -22.80 -9.29 -2.10
C ILE A 6 -22.65 -7.87 -1.53
N LEU A 7 -22.99 -6.84 -2.31
CA LEU A 7 -22.93 -5.44 -1.87
C LEU A 7 -24.07 -5.10 -0.90
N GLN A 8 -25.28 -5.60 -1.12
CA GLN A 8 -26.39 -5.41 -0.18
C GLN A 8 -26.14 -6.09 1.18
N GLN A 9 -25.53 -7.28 1.18
CA GLN A 9 -25.20 -7.99 2.43
C GLN A 9 -24.16 -7.28 3.30
N GLY A 10 -23.30 -6.43 2.73
CA GLY A 10 -22.26 -5.71 3.49
C GLY A 10 -22.62 -4.26 3.84
N VAL A 11 -23.46 -3.59 3.05
CA VAL A 11 -23.78 -2.17 3.22
C VAL A 11 -24.89 -1.96 4.27
N GLU A 12 -25.95 -2.77 4.24
CA GLU A 12 -27.09 -2.61 5.15
C GLU A 12 -26.71 -2.80 6.61
N PRO A 13 -25.94 -3.85 6.99
CA PRO A 13 -25.53 -4.04 8.38
C PRO A 13 -24.61 -2.91 8.89
N ARG A 14 -23.80 -2.34 8.00
CA ARG A 14 -22.89 -1.22 8.33
C ARG A 14 -23.64 0.09 8.53
N TRP A 15 -24.66 0.34 7.71
CA TRP A 15 -25.53 1.50 7.85
C TRP A 15 -26.33 1.44 9.15
N GLU A 16 -26.90 0.28 9.50
CA GLU A 16 -27.59 0.10 10.77
C GLU A 16 -26.68 0.30 11.98
N ALA A 17 -25.44 -0.20 11.93
CA ALA A 17 -24.46 0.01 13.00
C ALA A 17 -24.10 1.49 13.17
N PHE A 18 -23.92 2.22 12.06
CA PHE A 18 -23.68 3.66 12.08
C PHE A 18 -24.87 4.43 12.66
N ARG A 19 -26.10 4.11 12.23
CA ARG A 19 -27.33 4.75 12.70
C ARG A 19 -27.51 4.57 14.21
N LYS A 20 -27.37 3.34 14.72
CA LYS A 20 -27.44 3.05 16.17
C LYS A 20 -26.37 3.79 16.97
N THR A 21 -25.14 3.87 16.43
CA THR A 21 -24.06 4.65 17.05
C THR A 21 -24.45 6.12 17.17
N PHE A 22 -24.99 6.70 16.10
CA PHE A 22 -25.42 8.09 16.07
C PHE A 22 -26.55 8.37 17.08
N GLU A 23 -27.53 7.49 17.19
CA GLU A 23 -28.63 7.59 18.16
C GLU A 23 -28.14 7.56 19.61
N VAL A 24 -27.16 6.70 19.94
CA VAL A 24 -26.56 6.64 21.28
C VAL A 24 -25.80 7.93 21.59
N PHE A 25 -25.02 8.47 20.65
CA PHE A 25 -24.32 9.74 20.84
C PHE A 25 -25.29 10.91 21.01
N ASP A 26 -26.38 10.93 20.24
CA ASP A 26 -27.41 11.96 20.36
C ASP A 26 -28.11 11.87 21.71
N ALA A 27 -28.49 10.67 22.17
CA ALA A 27 -29.11 10.45 23.47
C ALA A 27 -28.20 10.81 24.66
N LEU A 28 -26.89 10.52 24.56
CA LEU A 28 -25.90 10.96 25.56
C LEU A 28 -25.77 12.50 25.58
N LYS A 29 -25.82 13.14 24.40
CA LYS A 29 -25.75 14.60 24.28
C LYS A 29 -27.00 15.29 24.81
N THR A 30 -28.18 14.70 24.63
CA THR A 30 -29.46 15.21 25.14
C THR A 30 -29.72 14.82 26.60
N GLY A 31 -28.85 14.01 27.21
CA GLY A 31 -28.97 13.57 28.60
C GLY A 31 -30.08 12.54 28.86
N THR A 32 -30.62 11.94 27.80
CA THR A 32 -31.70 10.93 27.88
C THR A 32 -31.17 9.53 28.18
N ASP A 33 -29.86 9.31 28.09
CA ASP A 33 -29.20 8.06 28.50
C ASP A 33 -27.96 8.35 29.36
N SER A 34 -27.54 7.35 30.14
CA SER A 34 -26.34 7.43 30.97
C SER A 34 -25.10 6.88 30.26
N GLU A 35 -23.94 7.50 30.48
CA GLU A 35 -22.66 7.06 29.89
C GLU A 35 -22.36 5.55 30.06
N PRO A 36 -22.62 4.92 31.23
CA PRO A 36 -22.40 3.48 31.39
C PRO A 36 -23.27 2.63 30.47
N ARG A 37 -24.52 3.05 30.23
CA ARG A 37 -25.45 2.35 29.34
C ARG A 37 -25.07 2.53 27.87
N GLY A 38 -24.64 3.75 27.51
CA GLY A 38 -24.12 4.06 26.18
C GLY A 38 -22.87 3.24 25.82
N ARG A 39 -21.92 3.06 26.76
CA ARG A 39 -20.74 2.20 26.53
C ARG A 39 -21.11 0.73 26.29
N GLY A 40 -22.03 0.17 27.08
CA GLY A 40 -22.47 -1.21 26.91
C GLY A 40 -23.14 -1.47 25.54
N LEU A 41 -23.89 -0.50 25.04
CA LEU A 41 -24.47 -0.54 23.69
C LEU A 41 -23.40 -0.44 22.58
N LEU A 42 -22.40 0.42 22.75
CA LEU A 42 -21.29 0.54 21.81
C LEU A 42 -20.41 -0.71 21.75
N GLU A 43 -20.24 -1.44 22.86
CA GLU A 43 -19.53 -2.74 22.90
C GLU A 43 -20.30 -3.87 22.20
N GLN A 44 -21.64 -3.80 22.19
CA GLN A 44 -22.49 -4.76 21.48
C GLN A 44 -22.58 -4.50 19.97
N LEU A 45 -22.31 -3.26 19.54
CA LEU A 45 -22.13 -2.95 18.13
C LEU A 45 -20.78 -3.54 17.72
N ILE A 46 -20.81 -4.58 16.89
CA ILE A 46 -19.62 -5.19 16.30
C ILE A 46 -18.97 -4.12 15.41
N PHE A 47 -18.09 -3.30 16.00
CA PHE A 47 -17.19 -2.45 15.26
C PHE A 47 -16.17 -3.36 14.62
N GLU A 48 -16.46 -3.83 13.40
CA GLU A 48 -15.37 -4.27 12.52
C GLU A 48 -14.37 -3.11 12.50
N LYS A 49 -13.13 -3.39 12.92
CA LYS A 49 -12.05 -2.41 12.93
C LYS A 49 -12.06 -1.73 11.57
N ARG A 50 -12.40 -0.44 11.55
CA ARG A 50 -12.50 0.37 10.33
C ARG A 50 -11.23 0.11 9.52
N GLN A 51 -11.37 -0.41 8.32
CA GLN A 51 -10.22 -0.51 7.42
C GLN A 51 -9.78 0.93 7.15
N SER A 52 -8.73 1.37 7.83
CA SER A 52 -8.21 2.73 7.74
C SER A 52 -7.63 3.05 6.36
N ALA A 53 -7.43 2.02 5.53
CA ALA A 53 -6.99 2.10 4.15
C ALA A 53 -8.01 1.44 3.22
N VAL A 54 -9.13 2.12 2.97
CA VAL A 54 -10.05 1.68 1.90
C VAL A 54 -9.38 1.98 0.56
N LEU A 55 -9.03 0.93 -0.17
CA LEU A 55 -8.56 1.06 -1.55
C LEU A 55 -9.73 1.50 -2.42
N HIS A 56 -9.75 2.77 -2.82
CA HIS A 56 -10.78 3.30 -3.71
C HIS A 56 -10.66 2.79 -5.16
N SER A 57 -9.64 1.99 -5.48
CA SER A 57 -9.43 1.43 -6.83
C SER A 57 -10.66 0.70 -7.38
N GLY A 58 -11.39 -0.03 -6.53
CA GLY A 58 -12.64 -0.69 -6.90
C GLY A 58 -13.76 0.30 -7.30
N ALA A 59 -13.90 1.40 -6.54
CA ALA A 59 -14.88 2.44 -6.86
C ALA A 59 -14.53 3.19 -8.16
N TYR A 60 -13.25 3.49 -8.37
CA TYR A 60 -12.77 4.07 -9.63
C TYR A 60 -13.08 3.15 -10.82
N HIS A 61 -12.84 1.84 -10.67
CA HIS A 61 -13.15 0.86 -11.70
C HIS A 61 -14.65 0.81 -12.02
N GLN A 62 -15.52 0.76 -11.01
CA GLN A 62 -16.98 0.76 -11.19
C GLN A 62 -17.49 2.02 -11.89
N LEU A 63 -16.86 3.17 -11.64
CA LEU A 63 -17.18 4.44 -12.28
C LEU A 63 -16.57 4.58 -13.69
N GLY A 64 -15.89 3.55 -14.21
CA GLY A 64 -15.20 3.61 -15.50
C GLY A 64 -14.02 4.60 -15.51
N ARG A 65 -13.47 4.93 -14.34
CA ARG A 65 -12.38 5.90 -14.17
C ARG A 65 -11.06 5.18 -13.90
N SER A 66 -10.02 5.57 -14.63
CA SER A 66 -8.66 5.10 -14.37
C SER A 66 -7.95 5.98 -13.35
N ILE A 67 -7.17 5.38 -12.44
CA ILE A 67 -6.25 6.13 -11.58
C ILE A 67 -5.10 6.64 -12.46
N ARG A 68 -4.94 7.97 -12.55
CA ARG A 68 -3.89 8.56 -13.39
C ARG A 68 -2.51 8.46 -12.74
N CYS A 69 -2.43 8.67 -11.43
CA CYS A 69 -1.18 8.77 -10.70
C CYS A 69 -1.32 8.08 -9.35
N MET A 70 -0.35 7.24 -9.00
CA MET A 70 -0.19 6.68 -7.67
C MET A 70 1.10 7.26 -7.06
N ILE A 71 0.98 7.82 -5.86
CA ILE A 71 2.10 8.36 -5.10
C ILE A 71 2.26 7.47 -3.86
N LEU A 72 3.41 6.85 -3.74
CA LEU A 72 3.79 6.04 -2.59
C LEU A 72 4.68 6.91 -1.69
N ASP A 73 4.09 7.48 -0.65
CA ASP A 73 4.86 8.18 0.36
C ASP A 73 5.51 7.18 1.31
N GLU A 74 6.69 7.55 1.83
CA GLU A 74 7.52 6.68 2.65
C GLU A 74 7.74 5.28 2.05
N GLY A 75 8.14 5.23 0.77
CA GLY A 75 8.31 3.98 0.02
C GLY A 75 9.24 2.95 0.68
N HIS A 76 10.10 3.38 1.60
CA HIS A 76 10.93 2.50 2.42
C HIS A 76 10.11 1.62 3.39
N LEU A 77 8.84 1.96 3.69
CA LEU A 77 7.92 1.17 4.51
C LEU A 77 7.40 -0.07 3.78
N ILE A 78 7.47 -0.07 2.44
CA ILE A 78 7.08 -1.21 1.61
C ILE A 78 8.23 -2.23 1.61
N LYS A 79 8.51 -2.80 2.79
CA LYS A 79 9.69 -3.65 3.04
C LYS A 79 9.50 -5.09 2.57
N ASN A 80 8.27 -5.56 2.50
CA ASN A 80 7.95 -6.98 2.31
C ASN A 80 7.13 -7.21 1.03
N GLU A 81 7.77 -7.76 0.00
CA GLU A 81 7.15 -8.17 -1.26
C GLU A 81 6.06 -9.24 -1.08
N LYS A 82 6.08 -9.99 0.03
CA LYS A 82 5.08 -11.02 0.36
C LYS A 82 3.94 -10.47 1.22
N SER A 83 3.89 -9.17 1.47
CA SER A 83 2.81 -8.57 2.25
C SER A 83 1.57 -8.35 1.40
N SER A 84 0.40 -8.53 1.99
CA SER A 84 -0.88 -8.20 1.34
C SER A 84 -0.94 -6.74 0.89
N THR A 85 -0.28 -5.83 1.61
CA THR A 85 -0.14 -4.43 1.21
C THR A 85 0.65 -4.28 -0.09
N TYR A 86 1.75 -5.00 -0.26
CA TYR A 86 2.54 -4.97 -1.49
C TYR A 86 1.72 -5.44 -2.69
N ASP A 87 1.04 -6.59 -2.54
CA ASP A 87 0.19 -7.16 -3.59
C ASP A 87 -0.96 -6.22 -3.96
N ALA A 88 -1.61 -5.65 -2.93
CA ALA A 88 -2.69 -4.69 -3.12
C ALA A 88 -2.21 -3.45 -3.89
N LEU A 89 -1.08 -2.84 -3.50
CA LEU A 89 -0.51 -1.68 -4.20
C LEU A 89 -0.10 -2.03 -5.63
N ARG A 90 0.43 -3.24 -5.86
CA ARG A 90 0.84 -3.70 -7.19
C ARG A 90 -0.35 -3.92 -8.13
N SER A 91 -1.51 -4.29 -7.58
CA SER A 91 -2.76 -4.47 -8.33
C SER A 91 -3.38 -3.16 -8.82
N ILE A 92 -2.99 -2.01 -8.25
CA ILE A 92 -3.53 -0.71 -8.64
C ILE A 92 -3.07 -0.37 -10.07
N ASN A 93 -4.03 -0.27 -10.99
CA ASN A 93 -3.77 0.17 -12.35
C ASN A 93 -3.65 1.70 -12.41
N ALA A 94 -2.44 2.20 -12.15
CA ALA A 94 -2.08 3.60 -12.29
C ALA A 94 -1.21 3.85 -13.53
N ARG A 95 -1.50 4.92 -14.28
CA ARG A 95 -0.70 5.33 -15.46
C ARG A 95 0.70 5.80 -15.07
N PHE A 96 0.81 6.59 -14.00
CA PHE A 96 2.06 7.07 -13.45
C PHE A 96 2.21 6.59 -12.02
N VAL A 97 3.44 6.25 -11.64
CA VAL A 97 3.78 5.84 -10.27
C VAL A 97 4.99 6.62 -9.82
N PHE A 98 4.87 7.31 -8.68
CA PHE A 98 5.96 7.99 -8.00
C PHE A 98 6.15 7.38 -6.63
N THR A 99 7.40 7.18 -6.24
CA THR A 99 7.76 6.72 -4.90
C THR A 99 8.61 7.80 -4.24
N LEU A 100 8.13 8.32 -3.11
CA LEU A 100 8.84 9.28 -2.28
C LEU A 100 9.49 8.50 -1.13
N THR A 101 10.79 8.70 -0.92
CA THR A 101 11.51 8.05 0.18
C THR A 101 12.72 8.89 0.58
N GLY A 102 12.97 8.99 1.89
CA GLY A 102 14.19 9.62 2.41
C GLY A 102 15.44 8.77 2.19
N ALA A 103 15.30 7.44 2.12
CA ALA A 103 16.41 6.53 1.90
C ALA A 103 16.03 5.43 0.89
N LEU A 104 16.73 5.38 -0.25
CA LEU A 104 16.54 4.34 -1.26
C LEU A 104 17.28 3.04 -0.86
N LEU A 105 18.42 3.19 -0.20
CA LEU A 105 19.28 2.11 0.29
C LEU A 105 19.32 2.23 1.82
N VAL A 106 18.55 1.39 2.52
CA VAL A 106 18.51 1.45 3.99
C VAL A 106 19.62 0.60 4.59
N ASN A 107 19.71 -0.67 4.20
CA ASN A 107 20.68 -1.61 4.77
C ASN A 107 21.50 -2.33 3.71
N ARG A 108 20.89 -2.65 2.56
CA ARG A 108 21.53 -3.43 1.49
C ARG A 108 21.21 -2.83 0.13
N TRP A 109 22.06 -3.09 -0.86
CA TRP A 109 21.83 -2.68 -2.25
C TRP A 109 20.48 -3.19 -2.80
N MET A 110 20.01 -4.36 -2.35
CA MET A 110 18.72 -4.92 -2.72
C MET A 110 17.51 -4.15 -2.18
N ASP A 111 17.68 -3.28 -1.19
CA ASP A 111 16.58 -2.46 -0.69
C ASP A 111 16.05 -1.50 -1.77
N ALA A 112 16.91 -1.10 -2.73
CA ALA A 112 16.50 -0.30 -3.88
C ALA A 112 15.47 -1.02 -4.77
N PHE A 113 15.46 -2.35 -4.81
CA PHE A 113 14.54 -3.10 -5.67
C PHE A 113 13.06 -2.77 -5.36
N LYS A 114 12.72 -2.64 -4.08
CA LYS A 114 11.32 -2.52 -3.63
C LYS A 114 10.65 -1.24 -4.13
N PRO A 115 11.19 -0.02 -3.92
CA PRO A 115 10.59 1.19 -4.48
C PRO A 115 10.67 1.20 -6.02
N ILE A 116 11.69 0.58 -6.61
CA ILE A 116 11.88 0.48 -8.07
C ILE A 116 10.84 -0.45 -8.70
N SER A 117 10.47 -1.55 -8.05
CA SER A 117 9.54 -2.52 -8.61
C SER A 117 8.18 -1.90 -8.88
N PHE A 118 7.79 -0.84 -8.16
CA PHE A 118 6.55 -0.09 -8.39
C PHE A 118 6.58 0.80 -9.64
N LEU A 119 7.77 1.16 -10.13
CA LEU A 119 7.91 1.94 -11.35
C LEU A 119 7.35 1.16 -12.55
N LYS A 120 6.99 1.90 -13.60
CA LYS A 120 6.48 1.33 -14.86
C LYS A 120 7.58 1.40 -15.92
N ASN A 121 7.55 0.47 -16.88
CA ASN A 121 8.41 0.47 -18.07
C ASN A 121 9.92 0.42 -17.77
N HIS A 122 10.35 -0.40 -16.82
CA HIS A 122 11.77 -0.66 -16.52
C HIS A 122 12.06 -2.16 -16.63
N PRO A 123 13.32 -2.57 -16.87
CA PRO A 123 13.67 -3.98 -17.13
C PRO A 123 13.65 -4.88 -15.88
N PHE A 124 13.36 -4.33 -14.70
CA PHE A 124 13.47 -5.01 -13.40
C PHE A 124 12.12 -5.19 -12.72
N ASP A 125 11.14 -5.67 -13.47
CA ASP A 125 9.78 -5.96 -12.98
C ASP A 125 9.73 -7.07 -11.93
N THR A 126 10.73 -7.96 -11.88
CA THR A 126 10.86 -9.01 -10.87
C THR A 126 12.20 -8.98 -10.13
N ARG A 127 12.19 -9.50 -8.91
CA ARG A 127 13.36 -9.57 -8.03
C ARG A 127 14.47 -10.42 -8.65
N GLU A 128 14.10 -11.48 -9.36
CA GLU A 128 15.01 -12.40 -10.04
C GLU A 128 15.75 -11.70 -11.18
N LYS A 129 15.05 -10.87 -11.98
CA LYS A 129 15.70 -10.08 -13.04
C LYS A 129 16.65 -9.04 -12.46
N PHE A 130 16.23 -8.36 -11.40
CA PHE A 130 17.07 -7.38 -10.69
C PHE A 130 18.33 -8.05 -10.11
N SER A 131 18.15 -9.14 -9.36
CA SER A 131 19.25 -9.91 -8.77
C SER A 131 20.18 -10.48 -9.82
N ARG A 132 19.67 -11.09 -10.90
CA ARG A 132 20.50 -11.62 -11.98
C ARG A 132 21.37 -10.55 -12.64
N ALA A 133 20.83 -9.34 -12.78
CA ALA A 133 21.54 -8.25 -13.44
C ALA A 133 22.63 -7.60 -12.57
N LEU A 134 22.50 -7.68 -11.23
CA LEU A 134 23.25 -6.86 -10.27
C LEU A 134 23.99 -7.65 -9.18
N SER A 135 23.55 -8.84 -8.80
CA SER A 135 24.25 -9.74 -7.86
C SER A 135 25.46 -10.40 -8.51
N ARG A 136 26.53 -10.74 -7.77
CA ARG A 136 27.74 -11.38 -8.34
C ARG A 136 27.49 -12.71 -9.04
N GLY A 137 26.51 -13.50 -8.61
CA GLY A 137 26.02 -14.66 -9.35
C GLY A 137 26.26 -15.94 -8.58
N ASP A 138 25.44 -16.17 -7.56
CA ASP A 138 25.42 -17.40 -6.79
C ASP A 138 23.95 -17.77 -6.70
N VAL A 139 23.55 -18.82 -7.42
CA VAL A 139 22.16 -19.30 -7.55
C VAL A 139 21.62 -19.83 -6.21
N ASN A 140 22.49 -19.97 -5.20
CA ASN A 140 22.16 -20.51 -3.89
C ASN A 140 21.83 -19.40 -2.89
N SER A 141 20.64 -18.82 -3.03
CA SER A 141 19.81 -18.23 -1.96
C SER A 141 20.39 -17.10 -1.08
N GLN A 142 21.66 -16.75 -1.19
CA GLN A 142 22.25 -15.56 -0.58
C GLN A 142 22.49 -14.53 -1.66
N ILE A 143 21.87 -13.37 -1.52
CA ILE A 143 22.10 -12.21 -2.38
C ILE A 143 23.55 -11.78 -2.14
N ALA A 144 24.45 -12.25 -2.98
CA ALA A 144 25.83 -11.81 -2.97
C ALA A 144 25.91 -10.33 -3.33
N GLU A 145 26.81 -9.60 -2.65
CA GLU A 145 27.09 -8.20 -2.95
C GLU A 145 27.50 -8.02 -4.43
N PRO A 146 27.16 -6.90 -5.07
CA PRO A 146 27.53 -6.62 -6.45
C PRO A 146 29.06 -6.60 -6.61
N SER A 147 29.56 -6.93 -7.80
CA SER A 147 30.94 -6.60 -8.17
C SER A 147 31.00 -5.11 -8.53
N ALA A 148 32.19 -4.51 -8.53
CA ALA A 148 32.36 -3.09 -8.91
C ALA A 148 31.68 -2.73 -10.26
N THR A 149 31.75 -3.62 -11.26
CA THR A 149 31.06 -3.43 -12.55
C THR A 149 29.53 -3.43 -12.42
N LYS A 150 28.98 -4.30 -11.57
CA LYS A 150 27.53 -4.41 -11.34
C LYS A 150 27.02 -3.28 -10.44
N GLU A 151 27.82 -2.83 -9.48
CA GLU A 151 27.58 -1.63 -8.69
C GLU A 151 27.50 -0.39 -9.59
N ASN A 152 28.46 -0.18 -10.49
CA ASN A 152 28.41 0.90 -11.47
C ASN A 152 27.17 0.85 -12.35
N ARG A 153 26.68 -0.35 -12.69
CA ARG A 153 25.42 -0.52 -13.43
C ARG A 153 24.21 -0.11 -12.57
N LEU A 154 24.19 -0.50 -11.30
CA LEU A 154 23.15 -0.07 -10.35
C LEU A 154 23.15 1.46 -10.23
N VAL A 155 24.30 2.09 -9.99
CA VAL A 155 24.42 3.56 -9.88
C VAL A 155 23.86 4.25 -11.13
N LYS A 156 24.27 3.83 -12.32
CA LYS A 156 23.76 4.40 -13.58
C LYS A 156 22.25 4.22 -13.74
N PHE A 157 21.73 3.06 -13.35
CA PHE A 157 20.30 2.83 -13.37
C PHE A 157 19.57 3.78 -12.38
N LEU A 158 20.06 3.89 -11.15
CA LEU A 158 19.50 4.76 -10.12
C LEU A 158 19.53 6.24 -10.51
N GLN A 159 20.57 6.69 -11.21
CA GLN A 159 20.64 8.04 -11.77
C GLN A 159 19.55 8.31 -12.82
N GLY A 160 19.10 7.28 -13.53
CA GLY A 160 18.03 7.39 -14.53
C GLY A 160 16.62 7.36 -13.95
N VAL A 161 16.43 6.78 -12.75
CA VAL A 161 15.09 6.53 -12.18
C VAL A 161 14.82 7.25 -10.86
N SER A 162 15.84 7.86 -10.25
CA SER A 162 15.71 8.59 -8.99
C SER A 162 16.21 10.02 -9.14
N ARG A 163 15.67 10.92 -8.31
CA ARG A 163 16.09 12.31 -8.24
C ARG A 163 16.22 12.72 -6.78
N GLY A 164 17.46 12.90 -6.34
CA GLY A 164 17.78 13.49 -5.05
C GLY A 164 18.14 14.97 -5.20
N ARG A 165 18.05 15.73 -4.11
CA ARG A 165 18.62 17.07 -4.06
C ARG A 165 20.13 16.92 -3.91
N HIS A 166 20.91 17.55 -4.79
CA HIS A 166 22.31 17.80 -4.49
C HIS A 166 22.35 18.91 -3.45
N GLU A 167 22.70 18.58 -2.21
CA GLU A 167 23.20 19.59 -1.29
C GLU A 167 24.49 20.14 -1.90
N ARG A 168 24.50 21.46 -2.12
CA ARG A 168 25.66 22.23 -2.57
C ARG A 168 26.34 22.82 -1.35
#